data_AF-A0A2W5AUN1-F1
#
_entry.id   AF-A0A2W5AUN1-F1
#
_cell.length_a   1.000
_cell.length_b   1.000
_cell.length_c   1.000
_cell.angle_alpha   90.00
_cell.angle_beta   90.00
_cell.angle_gamma   90.00
#
_symmetry.space_group_name_H-M   'P 1'
#
loop_
_entity.id
_entity.type
_entity.pdbx_description
1 polymer ?
#
loop_
_entity_poly.entity_id
_entity_poly.type
_entity_poly.pdbx_seq_one_letter_code
_entity_poly.pdbx_strand_id
1 'polypeptide(L)'
;MRRLWSLLWRDGVAHERSHKKELDLPEAFSNDVNRKALAFAMPRSAHGDVSGLLLQSVRPLPEAAIYCADPSAFRSVFVYRDNVVFAFAEGMKGVSLRMPEGSVADAIAQGAVDRGELGDGWVLLPLFAEDGRFLAELPILMRAAYEAAT
;
A
#
# COMPACT_ATOMS: atom_id res chain seq x y z
N MET A 1 12.24 1.74 -19.49
CA MET A 1 12.07 1.45 -18.05
C MET A 1 11.80 -0.05 -17.78
N ARG A 2 12.62 -0.98 -18.30
CA ARG A 2 12.43 -2.45 -18.10
C ARG A 2 13.42 -3.10 -17.11
N ARG A 3 14.38 -2.36 -16.56
CA ARG A 3 15.53 -2.95 -15.83
C ARG A 3 15.50 -2.84 -14.29
N LEU A 4 14.55 -2.10 -13.70
CA LEU A 4 14.42 -2.01 -12.23
C LEU A 4 13.65 -3.20 -11.63
N TRP A 5 12.84 -3.88 -12.43
CA TRP A 5 11.90 -4.91 -11.98
C TRP A 5 12.54 -6.26 -11.62
N SER A 6 13.54 -6.70 -12.39
CA SER A 6 14.19 -8.00 -12.22
C SER A 6 15.06 -8.11 -10.95
N LEU A 7 15.34 -7.00 -10.27
CA LEU A 7 16.11 -6.97 -9.02
C LEU A 7 15.25 -6.90 -7.76
N LEU A 8 13.97 -6.50 -7.88
CA LEU A 8 13.06 -6.32 -6.75
C LEU A 8 12.23 -7.57 -6.43
N TRP A 9 12.18 -8.56 -7.33
CA TRP A 9 11.27 -9.71 -7.27
C TRP A 9 11.97 -11.05 -6.94
N ARG A 10 13.01 -11.09 -6.10
CA ARG A 10 13.78 -12.35 -5.94
C ARG A 10 13.22 -13.41 -5.00
N ASP A 11 12.29 -13.11 -4.09
CA ASP A 11 11.81 -14.12 -3.11
C ASP A 11 10.30 -14.09 -2.78
N GLY A 12 9.46 -13.48 -3.64
CA GLY A 12 8.00 -13.46 -3.44
C GLY A 12 7.26 -14.07 -4.63
N VAL A 13 6.38 -15.05 -4.37
CA VAL A 13 5.61 -15.85 -5.33
C VAL A 13 5.18 -15.06 -6.59
N ALA A 14 5.91 -15.22 -7.69
CA ALA A 14 5.51 -14.75 -9.02
C ALA A 14 4.62 -15.82 -9.66
N HIS A 15 3.30 -15.63 -9.67
CA HIS A 15 2.46 -16.36 -10.60
C HIS A 15 2.37 -15.60 -11.93
N GLU A 16 3.36 -15.82 -12.78
CA GLU A 16 3.34 -15.36 -14.16
C GLU A 16 2.50 -16.33 -15.02
N ARG A 17 1.36 -15.87 -15.55
CA ARG A 17 0.82 -16.23 -16.87
C ARG A 17 -0.43 -15.40 -17.20
N SER A 18 -0.31 -14.69 -18.32
CA SER A 18 -1.37 -13.92 -18.99
C SER A 18 -2.55 -14.82 -19.37
N HIS A 19 -3.69 -14.54 -18.77
CA HIS A 19 -5.08 -14.68 -19.25
C HIS A 19 -5.94 -13.90 -18.22
N LYS A 20 -7.16 -13.46 -18.56
CA LYS A 20 -8.10 -12.84 -17.61
C LYS A 20 -8.18 -13.69 -16.33
N LYS A 21 -7.36 -13.36 -15.33
CA LYS A 21 -7.29 -14.08 -14.08
C LYS A 21 -8.20 -13.30 -13.15
N GLU A 22 -9.33 -13.93 -12.84
CA GLU A 22 -10.11 -13.56 -11.68
C GLU A 22 -9.13 -13.32 -10.53
N LEU A 23 -9.29 -12.19 -9.86
CA LEU A 23 -8.34 -11.69 -8.88
C LEU A 23 -8.36 -12.62 -7.67
N ASP A 24 -7.57 -13.69 -7.71
CA ASP A 24 -7.38 -14.59 -6.57
C ASP A 24 -6.60 -13.82 -5.50
N LEU A 25 -7.34 -13.05 -4.70
CA LEU A 25 -6.88 -12.68 -3.38
C LEU A 25 -6.73 -13.97 -2.58
N PRO A 26 -5.55 -14.26 -2.00
CA PRO A 26 -5.43 -15.32 -1.01
C PRO A 26 -6.58 -15.27 -0.01
N GLU A 27 -7.24 -16.42 0.23
CA GLU A 27 -8.39 -16.52 1.13
C GLU A 27 -8.09 -15.94 2.52
N ALA A 28 -6.83 -16.03 2.95
CA ALA A 28 -6.33 -15.45 4.19
C ALA A 28 -6.54 -13.93 4.32
N PHE A 29 -6.66 -13.21 3.20
CA PHE A 29 -6.97 -11.77 3.21
C PHE A 29 -8.46 -11.45 3.28
N SER A 30 -9.33 -12.45 3.10
CA SER A 30 -10.79 -12.34 3.21
C SER A 30 -11.23 -12.33 4.67
N ASN A 31 -10.73 -11.34 5.41
CA ASN A 31 -11.06 -11.10 6.80
C ASN A 31 -11.71 -9.73 6.99
N ASP A 32 -12.41 -9.55 8.10
CA ASP A 32 -13.18 -8.33 8.36
C ASP A 32 -12.30 -7.08 8.49
N VAL A 33 -11.07 -7.25 8.96
CA VAL A 33 -10.07 -6.17 9.10
C VAL A 33 -9.72 -5.57 7.74
N ASN A 34 -9.53 -6.42 6.73
CA ASN A 34 -9.14 -5.97 5.39
C ASN A 34 -10.31 -5.60 4.50
N ARG A 35 -11.53 -6.06 4.82
CA ARG A 35 -12.69 -6.05 3.92
C ARG A 35 -12.91 -4.72 3.21
N LYS A 36 -12.92 -3.61 3.96
CA LYS A 36 -13.14 -2.27 3.41
C LYS A 36 -11.95 -1.76 2.60
N ALA A 37 -10.74 -1.94 3.11
CA ALA A 37 -9.50 -1.53 2.43
C ALA A 37 -9.32 -2.28 1.10
N LEU A 38 -9.56 -3.59 1.07
CA LEU A 38 -9.48 -4.39 -0.15
C LEU A 38 -10.60 -4.03 -1.14
N ALA A 39 -11.85 -3.89 -0.69
CA ALA A 39 -12.93 -3.44 -1.55
C ALA A 39 -12.62 -2.09 -2.23
N PHE A 40 -11.88 -1.21 -1.54
CA PHE A 40 -11.39 0.03 -2.11
C PHE A 40 -10.18 -0.17 -3.05
N ALA A 41 -9.14 -0.88 -2.62
CA ALA A 41 -7.88 -0.98 -3.37
C ALA A 41 -8.01 -1.85 -4.64
N MET A 42 -8.81 -2.92 -4.60
CA MET A 42 -8.88 -3.92 -5.67
C MET A 42 -9.26 -3.36 -7.06
N PRO A 43 -10.29 -2.53 -7.23
CA PRO A 43 -10.64 -2.00 -8.55
C PRO A 43 -9.69 -0.90 -9.05
N ARG A 44 -8.71 -0.44 -8.25
CA ARG A 44 -7.91 0.74 -8.54
C ARG A 44 -6.52 0.38 -9.08
N SER A 45 -6.01 1.23 -9.97
CA SER A 45 -4.62 1.25 -10.39
C SER A 45 -3.90 2.46 -9.79
N ALA A 46 -2.60 2.32 -9.56
CA ALA A 46 -1.74 3.40 -9.15
C ALA A 46 -0.73 3.77 -10.24
N HIS A 47 -0.24 5.01 -10.23
CA HIS A 47 0.86 5.40 -11.11
C HIS A 47 2.15 4.68 -10.70
N GLY A 48 3.05 4.48 -11.67
CA GLY A 48 4.32 3.79 -11.42
C GLY A 48 5.21 4.48 -10.40
N ASP A 49 5.16 5.82 -10.33
CA ASP A 49 5.94 6.58 -9.34
C ASP A 49 5.42 6.36 -7.91
N VAL A 50 4.10 6.41 -7.71
CA VAL A 50 3.48 6.12 -6.41
C VAL A 50 3.79 4.68 -5.99
N SER A 51 3.60 3.73 -6.91
CA SER A 51 3.87 2.32 -6.65
C SER A 51 5.35 2.09 -6.36
N GLY A 52 6.25 2.77 -7.07
CA GLY A 52 7.68 2.72 -6.86
C GLY A 52 8.10 3.22 -5.47
N LEU A 53 7.52 4.33 -5.01
CA LEU A 53 7.76 4.85 -3.66
C LEU A 53 7.24 3.90 -2.58
N LEU A 54 6.04 3.33 -2.78
CA LEU A 54 5.50 2.29 -1.91
C LEU A 54 6.46 1.09 -1.80
N LEU A 55 6.86 0.51 -2.93
CA LEU A 55 7.79 -0.62 -2.99
C LEU A 55 9.11 -0.33 -2.25
N GLN A 56 9.67 0.87 -2.44
CA GLN A 56 10.92 1.28 -1.78
C GLN A 56 10.76 1.42 -0.27
N SER A 57 9.64 1.97 0.20
CA SER A 57 9.35 2.15 1.63
C SER A 57 9.13 0.84 2.39
N VAL A 58 8.70 -0.22 1.69
CA VAL A 58 8.44 -1.55 2.28
C VAL A 58 9.70 -2.41 2.36
N ARG A 59 10.66 -2.24 1.44
CA ARG A 59 11.88 -3.05 1.38
C ARG A 59 12.65 -3.24 2.70
N PRO A 60 12.77 -2.25 3.61
CA PRO A 60 13.47 -2.42 4.88
C PRO A 60 12.62 -3.06 6.00
N LEU A 61 11.39 -3.49 5.71
CA LEU A 61 10.46 -4.05 6.69
C LEU A 61 10.45 -5.58 6.54
N PRO A 62 10.91 -6.33 7.57
CA PRO A 62 10.85 -7.78 7.52
C PRO A 62 9.39 -8.24 7.48
N GLU A 63 9.10 -9.41 6.91
CA GLU A 63 7.75 -10.03 6.90
C GLU A 63 6.65 -9.25 6.15
N ALA A 64 6.90 -7.99 5.78
CA ALA A 64 6.01 -7.23 4.91
C ALA A 64 6.09 -7.79 3.49
N ALA A 65 4.94 -8.07 2.92
CA ALA A 65 4.81 -8.56 1.56
C ALA A 65 3.90 -7.63 0.75
N ILE A 66 4.06 -7.71 -0.57
CA ILE A 66 3.35 -6.85 -1.51
C ILE A 66 2.52 -7.72 -2.43
N TYR A 67 1.26 -7.34 -2.60
CA TYR A 67 0.39 -7.88 -3.62
C TYR A 67 0.24 -6.87 -4.75
N CYS A 68 0.26 -7.37 -5.98
CA CYS A 68 -0.05 -6.58 -7.17
C CYS A 68 -0.77 -7.50 -8.15
N ALA A 69 -2.03 -7.17 -8.44
CA ALA A 69 -2.87 -7.96 -9.32
C ALA A 69 -2.42 -7.93 -10.78
N ASP A 70 -1.90 -6.78 -11.22
CA ASP A 70 -1.37 -6.60 -12.57
C ASP A 70 -0.14 -5.69 -12.50
N PRO A 71 1.07 -6.27 -12.44
CA PRO A 71 2.32 -5.50 -12.37
C PRO A 71 2.55 -4.58 -13.56
N SER A 72 2.00 -4.91 -14.74
CA SER A 72 2.16 -4.08 -15.95
C SER A 72 1.33 -2.80 -15.89
N ALA A 73 0.20 -2.85 -15.19
CA ALA A 73 -0.75 -1.75 -15.04
C ALA A 73 -0.83 -1.19 -13.60
N PHE A 74 0.04 -1.67 -12.70
CA PHE A 74 0.03 -1.36 -11.27
C PHE A 74 -1.36 -1.44 -10.66
N ARG A 75 -2.10 -2.50 -10.99
CA ARG A 75 -3.46 -2.72 -10.47
C ARG A 75 -3.39 -3.36 -9.09
N SER A 76 -4.15 -2.81 -8.14
CA SER A 76 -4.31 -3.34 -6.78
C SER A 76 -2.97 -3.52 -6.04
N VAL A 77 -2.15 -2.46 -5.98
CA VAL A 77 -0.85 -2.53 -5.26
C VAL A 77 -1.06 -2.26 -3.78
N PHE A 78 -0.95 -3.29 -2.94
CA PHE A 78 -1.06 -3.16 -1.49
C PHE A 78 0.00 -3.97 -0.74
N VAL A 79 0.21 -3.57 0.52
CA VAL A 79 1.20 -4.13 1.44
C VAL A 79 0.48 -4.74 2.61
N TYR A 80 0.96 -5.90 3.03
CA TYR A 80 0.40 -6.64 4.15
C TYR A 80 1.49 -7.33 4.96
N ARG A 81 1.15 -7.66 6.20
CA ARG A 81 1.92 -8.48 7.13
C ARG A 81 0.95 -9.35 7.90
N ASP A 82 1.24 -10.62 8.11
CA ASP A 82 0.38 -11.55 8.87
C ASP A 82 -1.09 -11.54 8.41
N ASN A 83 -1.31 -11.40 7.10
CA ASN A 83 -2.64 -11.26 6.47
C ASN A 83 -3.42 -9.98 6.81
N VAL A 84 -2.78 -8.97 7.39
CA VAL A 84 -3.34 -7.64 7.64
C VAL A 84 -2.79 -6.65 6.62
N VAL A 85 -3.68 -6.05 5.82
CA VAL A 85 -3.34 -4.98 4.88
C VAL A 85 -3.18 -3.69 5.67
N PHE A 86 -2.05 -3.02 5.49
CA PHE A 86 -1.73 -1.78 6.20
C PHE A 86 -1.29 -0.63 5.29
N ALA A 87 -1.08 -0.89 4.00
CA ALA A 87 -0.80 0.17 3.04
C ALA A 87 -1.27 -0.19 1.62
N PHE A 88 -1.60 0.82 0.80
CA PHE A 88 -1.79 0.64 -0.63
C PHE A 88 -1.56 1.93 -1.41
N ALA A 89 -1.18 1.80 -2.68
CA ALA A 89 -0.99 2.93 -3.59
C ALA A 89 -2.33 3.38 -4.18
N GLU A 90 -2.58 4.69 -4.23
CA GLU A 90 -3.85 5.26 -4.73
C GLU A 90 -3.64 6.22 -5.90
N GLY A 91 -3.94 5.75 -7.12
CA GLY A 91 -3.95 6.59 -8.32
C GLY A 91 -2.64 7.35 -8.52
N MET A 92 -2.75 8.65 -8.77
CA MET A 92 -1.61 9.57 -8.90
C MET A 92 -1.33 10.38 -7.63
N LYS A 93 -2.10 10.15 -6.55
CA LYS A 93 -2.12 11.04 -5.39
C LYS A 93 -1.05 10.68 -4.37
N GLY A 94 -0.96 9.41 -4.01
CA GLY A 94 -0.07 8.97 -2.95
C GLY A 94 -0.43 7.61 -2.39
N VAL A 95 -0.09 7.41 -1.12
CA VAL A 95 -0.22 6.11 -0.43
C VAL A 95 -1.20 6.24 0.72
N SER A 96 -2.15 5.32 0.80
CA SER A 96 -2.97 5.17 1.99
C SER A 96 -2.28 4.24 2.98
N LEU A 97 -2.23 4.64 4.26
CA LEU A 97 -1.65 3.87 5.36
C LEU A 97 -2.70 3.66 6.46
N ARG A 98 -2.64 2.50 7.11
CA ARG A 98 -3.33 2.25 8.38
C ARG A 98 -2.38 2.60 9.52
N MET A 99 -2.58 3.78 10.08
CA MET A 99 -1.76 4.36 11.13
C MET A 99 -2.11 3.78 12.51
N PRO A 100 -1.14 3.78 13.45
CA PRO A 100 -1.42 3.49 14.86
C PRO A 100 -2.50 4.40 15.44
N GLU A 101 -3.20 3.90 16.45
CA GLU A 101 -4.16 4.68 17.23
C GLU A 101 -3.49 5.93 17.82
N GLY A 102 -4.15 7.08 17.72
CA GLY A 102 -3.61 8.37 18.16
C GLY A 102 -2.78 9.13 17.12
N SER A 103 -2.20 8.46 16.11
CA SER A 103 -1.41 9.15 15.07
C SER A 103 -2.23 9.73 13.92
N VAL A 104 -3.49 9.31 13.78
CA VAL A 104 -4.39 9.77 12.68
C VAL A 104 -4.65 11.27 12.76
N ALA A 105 -4.98 11.78 13.94
CA ALA A 105 -5.30 13.20 14.13
C ALA A 105 -4.10 14.09 13.78
N ASP A 106 -2.90 13.67 14.18
CA ASP A 106 -1.66 14.38 13.87
C ASP A 106 -1.35 14.37 12.37
N ALA A 107 -1.53 13.23 11.70
CA ALA A 107 -1.34 13.13 10.25
C ALA A 107 -2.33 14.04 9.49
N ILE A 108 -3.60 14.06 9.90
CA ILE A 108 -4.63 14.93 9.31
C ILE A 108 -4.29 16.41 9.55
N ALA A 109 -3.86 16.78 10.75
CA ALA A 109 -3.42 18.14 11.06
C ALA A 109 -2.22 18.59 10.21
N GLN A 110 -1.42 17.64 9.70
CA GLN A 110 -0.30 17.87 8.80
C GLN A 110 -0.66 17.79 7.31
N GLY A 111 -1.94 17.59 6.98
CA GLY A 111 -2.44 17.59 5.60
C GLY A 111 -2.70 16.22 4.99
N ALA A 112 -2.66 15.14 5.78
CA ALA A 112 -3.17 13.86 5.33
C ALA A 112 -4.69 13.93 5.14
N VAL A 113 -5.23 13.12 4.24
CA VAL A 113 -6.66 13.05 3.98
C VAL A 113 -7.24 11.90 4.79
N ASP A 114 -8.27 12.18 5.59
CA ASP A 114 -9.00 11.16 6.33
C ASP A 114 -9.55 10.08 5.38
N ARG A 115 -9.38 8.82 5.78
CA ARG A 115 -9.87 7.64 5.07
C ARG A 115 -10.70 6.74 5.98
N GLY A 116 -11.44 7.31 6.94
CA GLY A 116 -12.33 6.58 7.83
C GLY A 116 -13.35 5.67 7.12
N GLU A 117 -13.68 5.90 5.85
CA GLU A 117 -14.49 4.98 5.04
C GLU A 117 -13.85 3.59 4.87
N LEU A 118 -12.53 3.48 5.04
CA LEU A 118 -11.75 2.24 4.96
C LEU A 118 -11.64 1.51 6.29
N GLY A 119 -12.11 2.12 7.38
CA GLY A 119 -11.97 1.65 8.75
C GLY A 119 -11.02 2.52 9.58
N ASP A 120 -10.88 2.17 10.85
CA ASP A 120 -10.10 2.95 11.80
C ASP A 120 -8.60 2.93 11.45
N GLY A 121 -7.95 4.08 11.65
CA GLY A 121 -6.52 4.23 11.41
C GLY A 121 -6.15 4.66 9.98
N TRP A 122 -7.07 4.61 9.01
CA TRP A 122 -6.71 4.87 7.62
C TRP A 122 -6.61 6.36 7.31
N VAL A 123 -5.50 6.74 6.66
CA VAL A 123 -5.29 8.07 6.06
C VAL A 123 -4.62 7.93 4.69
N LEU A 124 -4.90 8.86 3.78
CA LEU A 124 -4.15 9.03 2.54
C LEU A 124 -3.07 10.10 2.74
N LEU A 125 -1.83 9.73 2.45
CA LEU A 125 -0.68 10.63 2.41
C LEU A 125 -0.50 11.18 0.98
N PRO A 126 -0.78 12.48 0.72
CA PRO A 126 -0.53 13.09 -0.59
C PRO A 126 0.97 13.26 -0.81
N LEU A 127 1.60 12.31 -1.52
CA LEU A 127 3.06 12.27 -1.69
C LEU A 127 3.62 13.39 -2.57
N PHE A 128 2.77 14.03 -3.38
CA PHE A 128 3.16 15.10 -4.30
C PHE A 128 2.54 16.45 -3.93
N ALA A 129 2.24 16.65 -2.64
CA ALA A 129 1.90 17.98 -2.12
C ALA A 129 3.10 18.94 -2.28
N GLU A 130 2.83 20.24 -2.38
CA GLU A 130 3.86 21.27 -2.64
C GLU A 130 4.97 21.30 -1.57
N ASP A 131 4.65 20.96 -0.33
CA ASP A 131 5.61 20.96 0.79
C ASP A 131 6.51 19.71 0.81
N GLY A 132 6.19 18.68 0.04
CA GLY A 132 6.93 17.42 -0.03
C GLY A 132 7.04 16.66 1.30
N ARG A 133 6.28 17.04 2.34
CA ARG A 133 6.44 16.49 3.70
C ARG A 133 6.26 14.98 3.72
N PHE A 134 5.11 14.51 3.24
CA PHE A 134 4.79 13.09 3.30
C PHE A 134 5.70 12.23 2.42
N LEU A 135 6.31 12.80 1.38
CA LEU A 135 7.33 12.11 0.61
C LEU A 135 8.58 11.84 1.44
N ALA A 136 9.03 12.84 2.22
CA ALA A 136 10.18 12.71 3.09
C ALA A 136 9.91 11.79 4.30
N GLU A 137 8.68 11.84 4.84
CA GLU A 137 8.28 11.09 6.03
C GLU A 137 7.79 9.66 5.72
N LEU A 138 7.52 9.32 4.45
CA LEU A 138 6.96 8.03 4.05
C LEU A 138 7.68 6.82 4.69
N PRO A 139 9.03 6.72 4.74
CA PRO A 139 9.69 5.58 5.36
C PRO A 139 9.39 5.43 6.86
N ILE A 140 9.23 6.55 7.58
CA ILE A 140 8.96 6.57 9.02
C ILE A 140 7.51 6.16 9.26
N LEU A 141 6.57 6.78 8.52
CA LEU A 141 5.14 6.51 8.63
C LEU A 141 4.81 5.07 8.20
N MET A 142 5.49 4.55 7.17
CA MET A 142 5.35 3.16 6.75
C MET A 142 5.80 2.18 7.83
N ARG A 143 6.90 2.46 8.54
CA ARG A 143 7.34 1.64 9.67
C ARG A 143 6.32 1.64 10.80
N ALA A 144 5.77 2.80 11.14
CA ALA A 144 4.73 2.91 12.16
C ALA A 144 3.47 2.11 11.78
N ALA A 145 3.01 2.20 10.53
CA ALA A 145 1.90 1.41 10.02
C ALA A 145 2.18 -0.09 10.05
N TYR A 146 3.42 -0.51 9.70
CA TYR A 146 3.86 -1.90 9.78
C TYR A 146 3.87 -2.44 11.22
N GLU A 147 4.35 -1.65 12.18
CA GLU A 147 4.39 -2.05 13.60
C GLU A 147 2.99 -2.15 14.21
N ALA A 148 2.02 -1.35 13.71
CA ALA A 148 0.62 -1.43 14.10
C ALA A 148 -0.16 -2.55 13.38
N ALA A 149 0.41 -3.18 12.35
CA ALA A 149 -0.20 -4.30 11.65
C ALA A 149 0.02 -5.59 12.44
N THR A 150 -0.94 -5.92 13.30
CA THR A 150 -1.03 -7.13 14.12
C THR A 150 -2.38 -7.81 13.98
#